data_AF-A0AAF0ZLS1-F1
#
_entry.id   AF-A0AAF0ZLS1-F1
#
_cell.length_a   1.000
_cell.length_b   1.000
_cell.length_c   1.000
_cell.angle_alpha   90.00
_cell.angle_beta   90.00
_cell.angle_gamma   90.00
#
_symmetry.space_group_name_H-M   'P 1'
#
loop_
_entity.id
_entity.type
_entity.pdbx_description
1 polymer ?
#
loop_
_entity_poly.entity_id
_entity_poly.type
_entity_poly.pdbx_seq_one_letter_code
_entity_poly.pdbx_strand_id
1 'polypeptide(L)'
;MFTNMREIKWVKPRRIKEVLKCWNRDGNAGRKEERWKIDPSCIWWIVWLERNRRCFEGKQSNIQRFKLNCLALYYFWCKLIVLDSSEIISTTIDWL
;
A
#
# COMPACT_ATOMS: atom_id res chain seq x y z
N MET A 1 10.31 6.07 -10.69
CA MET A 1 10.23 6.38 -9.25
C MET A 1 9.06 7.33 -9.09
N PHE A 2 7.88 6.82 -8.73
CA PHE A 2 6.58 7.52 -8.84
C PHE A 2 6.44 8.77 -7.94
N THR A 3 7.43 9.06 -7.10
CA THR A 3 7.33 10.02 -5.98
C THR A 3 7.90 11.40 -6.28
N ASN A 4 8.52 11.63 -7.44
CA ASN A 4 9.10 12.94 -7.78
C ASN A 4 8.09 13.92 -8.39
N MET A 5 6.84 13.49 -8.65
CA MET A 5 5.81 14.34 -9.26
C MET A 5 4.97 15.13 -8.24
N ARG A 6 5.12 14.88 -6.91
CA ARG A 6 4.23 15.46 -5.89
C ARG A 6 4.92 16.03 -4.64
N GLU A 7 6.24 16.23 -4.66
CA GLU A 7 7.00 16.78 -3.51
C GLU A 7 6.70 16.09 -2.16
N ILE A 8 6.34 14.80 -2.18
CA ILE A 8 6.02 14.06 -0.97
C ILE A 8 7.32 13.82 -0.22
N LYS A 9 7.59 14.66 0.79
CA LYS A 9 8.70 14.46 1.75
C LYS A 9 8.40 13.19 2.53
N TRP A 10 8.97 12.06 2.11
CA TRP A 10 8.97 10.80 2.85
C TRP A 10 9.87 10.89 4.09
N VAL A 11 9.55 11.81 5.02
CA VAL A 11 10.04 11.76 6.39
C VAL A 11 9.11 10.80 7.11
N LYS A 12 9.66 9.74 7.73
CA LYS A 12 8.85 8.80 8.53
C LYS A 12 8.13 9.59 9.63
N PRO A 13 6.80 9.68 9.61
CA PRO A 13 6.04 10.18 10.74
C PRO A 13 6.19 9.23 11.92
N ARG A 14 6.05 9.73 13.14
CA ARG A 14 6.20 8.92 14.36
C ARG A 14 5.11 7.85 14.46
N ARG A 15 3.96 8.07 13.81
CA ARG A 15 2.81 7.16 13.85
C ARG A 15 2.32 6.80 12.46
N ILE A 16 1.90 5.55 12.29
CA ILE A 16 1.23 5.01 11.09
C ILE A 16 0.03 5.88 10.67
N LYS A 17 -0.74 6.37 11.65
CA LYS A 17 -1.88 7.27 11.41
C LYS A 17 -1.49 8.59 10.72
N GLU A 18 -0.28 9.10 10.99
CA GLU A 18 0.21 10.34 10.36
C GLU A 18 0.61 10.08 8.90
N VAL A 19 1.19 8.90 8.61
CA VAL A 19 1.47 8.47 7.23
C VAL A 19 0.19 8.39 6.41
N LEU A 20 -0.86 7.75 6.94
CA LEU A 20 -2.16 7.64 6.25
C LEU A 20 -2.81 9.01 6.05
N LYS A 21 -2.70 9.91 7.03
CA LYS A 21 -3.21 11.28 6.90
C LYS A 21 -2.51 12.05 5.76
N CYS A 22 -1.18 11.95 5.64
CA CYS A 22 -0.46 12.56 4.52
C CYS A 22 -0.83 11.90 3.19
N TRP A 23 -0.87 10.57 3.15
CA TRP A 23 -1.24 9.79 1.97
C TRP A 23 -2.64 10.15 1.43
N ASN A 24 -3.63 10.23 2.32
CA ASN A 24 -4.99 10.61 1.97
C ASN A 24 -5.09 12.09 1.58
N ARG A 25 -4.38 12.99 2.27
CA ARG A 25 -4.37 14.42 1.91
C ARG A 25 -3.85 14.66 0.50
N ASP A 26 -2.70 14.06 0.17
CA ASP A 26 -1.94 14.41 -1.04
C ASP A 26 -2.39 13.64 -2.29
N GLY A 27 -3.21 12.60 -2.09
CA GLY A 27 -3.59 11.69 -3.16
C GLY A 27 -5.07 11.59 -3.48
N ASN A 28 -5.95 12.14 -2.65
CA ASN A 28 -7.40 12.03 -2.81
C ASN A 28 -8.04 13.10 -3.72
N ALA A 29 -7.31 13.58 -4.73
CA ALA A 29 -7.73 14.70 -5.58
C ALA A 29 -8.55 14.29 -6.84
N GLY A 30 -9.09 13.06 -6.93
CA GLY A 30 -9.77 12.62 -8.15
C GLY A 30 -10.66 11.36 -8.05
N ARG A 31 -11.26 10.97 -9.19
CA ARG A 31 -12.30 9.93 -9.36
C ARG A 31 -11.94 8.47 -8.98
N LYS A 32 -10.80 8.23 -8.30
CA LYS A 32 -10.30 6.88 -7.94
C LYS A 32 -9.90 6.78 -6.47
N GLU A 33 -10.64 7.46 -5.60
CA GLU A 33 -10.43 7.50 -4.15
C GLU A 33 -10.29 6.10 -3.52
N GLU A 34 -11.15 5.14 -3.89
CA GLU A 34 -11.12 3.80 -3.31
C GLU A 34 -9.83 3.02 -3.62
N ARG A 35 -9.31 3.15 -4.85
CA ARG A 35 -8.04 2.50 -5.23
C ARG A 35 -6.85 3.14 -4.53
N TRP A 36 -6.93 4.44 -4.26
CA TRP A 36 -5.89 5.17 -3.56
C TRP A 36 -5.72 4.72 -2.11
N LYS A 37 -6.81 4.26 -1.48
CA LYS A 37 -6.79 3.68 -0.12
C LYS A 37 -6.07 2.33 -0.04
N ILE A 38 -5.99 1.58 -1.15
CA ILE A 38 -5.33 0.26 -1.21
C ILE A 38 -3.80 0.36 -1.24
N ASP A 39 -3.26 1.34 -1.97
CA ASP A 39 -1.82 1.48 -2.19
C ASP A 39 -0.96 1.39 -0.91
N PRO A 40 -1.26 2.12 0.19
CA PRO A 40 -0.43 2.10 1.38
C PRO A 40 -0.49 0.73 2.07
N SER A 41 -1.66 0.11 2.13
CA SER A 41 -1.85 -1.22 2.73
C SER A 41 -1.10 -2.31 1.96
N CYS A 42 -1.09 -2.24 0.63
CA CYS A 42 -0.31 -3.18 -0.20
C CYS A 42 1.19 -3.05 0.05
N ILE A 43 1.70 -1.82 0.08
CA ILE A 43 3.12 -1.55 0.34
C ILE A 43 3.50 -2.04 1.73
N TRP A 44 2.70 -1.74 2.75
CA TRP A 44 2.98 -2.17 4.13
C TRP A 44 2.96 -3.66 4.29
N TRP A 45 1.94 -4.34 3.73
CA TRP A 45 1.83 -5.79 3.81
C TRP A 45 3.05 -6.49 3.19
N ILE A 46 3.46 -6.07 1.99
CA ILE A 46 4.63 -6.68 1.32
C ILE A 46 5.94 -6.36 2.05
N VAL A 47 6.09 -5.14 2.59
CA VAL A 47 7.27 -4.80 3.42
C VAL A 47 7.32 -5.65 4.68
N TRP A 48 6.19 -5.82 5.37
CA TRP A 48 6.09 -6.67 6.56
C TRP A 48 6.43 -8.13 6.22
N LEU A 49 5.87 -8.66 5.13
CA LEU A 49 6.14 -10.02 4.67
C LEU A 49 7.62 -10.24 4.33
N GLU A 50 8.27 -9.32 3.60
CA GLU A 50 9.71 -9.43 3.32
C GLU A 50 10.56 -9.36 4.58
N ARG A 51 10.22 -8.48 5.53
CA ARG A 51 10.96 -8.37 6.79
C ARG A 51 10.84 -9.66 7.60
N ASN A 52 9.65 -10.24 7.68
CA ASN A 52 9.44 -11.51 8.37
C ASN A 52 10.15 -12.66 7.69
N ARG A 53 10.06 -12.78 6.35
CA ARG A 53 10.80 -13.81 5.61
C ARG A 53 12.31 -13.69 5.83
N ARG A 54 12.83 -12.47 5.91
CA ARG A 54 14.26 -12.26 6.19
C ARG A 54 14.62 -12.67 7.61
N CYS A 55 13.82 -12.27 8.61
CA CYS A 55 14.09 -12.56 10.01
C CYS A 55 13.90 -14.05 10.38
N PHE A 56 12.85 -14.68 9.85
CA PHE A 56 12.43 -16.03 10.28
C PHE A 56 12.83 -17.13 9.30
N GLU A 57 12.99 -16.83 8.01
CA GLU A 57 13.36 -17.82 6.98
C GLU A 57 14.75 -17.58 6.38
N GLY A 58 15.43 -16.48 6.74
CA GLY A 58 16.72 -16.11 6.13
C GLY A 58 16.64 -15.79 4.64
N LYS A 59 15.43 -15.62 4.08
CA LYS A 59 15.21 -15.37 2.65
C LYS A 59 15.11 -13.88 2.36
N GLN A 60 15.66 -13.46 1.23
CA GLN A 60 15.54 -12.10 0.73
C GLN A 60 15.14 -12.11 -0.74
N SER A 61 14.07 -11.39 -1.07
CA SER A 61 13.75 -11.12 -2.47
C SER A 61 14.64 -10.04 -3.06
N ASN A 62 14.93 -10.15 -4.35
CA ASN A 62 15.50 -9.02 -5.10
C ASN A 62 14.45 -7.91 -5.27
N ILE A 63 14.92 -6.71 -5.60
CA ILE A 63 14.06 -5.52 -5.70
C ILE A 63 13.00 -5.64 -6.81
N GLN A 64 13.28 -6.38 -7.87
CA GLN A 64 12.35 -6.62 -8.97
C GLN A 64 11.17 -7.49 -8.52
N ARG A 65 11.46 -8.59 -7.82
CA ARG A 65 10.48 -9.50 -7.23
C ARG A 65 9.62 -8.78 -6.18
N PHE A 66 10.25 -7.93 -5.36
CA PHE A 66 9.53 -7.07 -4.41
C PHE A 66 8.52 -6.16 -5.10
N LYS A 67 8.96 -5.42 -6.13
CA LYS A 67 8.07 -4.54 -6.92
C LYS A 67 6.92 -5.31 -7.58
N LEU A 68 7.22 -6.49 -8.13
CA LEU A 68 6.22 -7.35 -8.75
C LEU A 68 5.16 -7.81 -7.74
N ASN A 69 5.59 -8.20 -6.53
CA ASN A 69 4.66 -8.61 -5.46
C ASN A 69 3.76 -7.45 -5.02
N CYS A 70 4.30 -6.23 -4.89
CA CYS A 70 3.50 -5.04 -4.60
C CYS A 70 2.44 -4.78 -5.68
N LEU A 71 2.83 -4.84 -6.95
CA LEU A 71 1.90 -4.64 -8.07
C LEU A 71 0.84 -5.74 -8.12
N ALA A 72 1.24 -7.00 -7.97
CA ALA A 72 0.31 -8.13 -7.99
C ALA A 72 -0.75 -8.01 -6.89
N LEU A 73 -0.33 -7.66 -5.68
CA LEU A 73 -1.24 -7.44 -4.55
C LEU A 73 -2.18 -6.26 -4.82
N TYR A 74 -1.65 -5.13 -5.32
CA TYR A 74 -2.46 -3.97 -5.69
C TYR A 74 -3.52 -4.31 -6.76
N TYR A 75 -3.13 -5.03 -7.82
CA TYR A 75 -4.06 -5.45 -8.87
C TYR A 75 -5.15 -6.39 -8.35
N PHE A 76 -4.79 -7.31 -7.46
CA PHE A 76 -5.74 -8.21 -6.81
C PHE A 76 -6.82 -7.42 -6.06
N TRP A 77 -6.42 -6.48 -5.19
CA TRP A 77 -7.37 -5.65 -4.44
C TRP A 77 -8.14 -4.67 -5.32
N CYS A 78 -7.52 -4.10 -6.36
CA CYS A 78 -8.22 -3.27 -7.33
C CYS A 78 -9.30 -4.05 -8.11
N LYS A 79 -9.06 -5.33 -8.40
CA LYS A 79 -10.05 -6.18 -9.05
C LYS A 79 -11.22 -6.50 -8.11
N LEU A 80 -10.94 -6.71 -6.83
CA LEU A 80 -11.97 -6.86 -5.80
C LEU A 80 -12.84 -5.61 -5.67
N ILE A 81 -12.29 -4.40 -5.71
CA ILE A 81 -13.09 -3.15 -5.74
C ILE A 81 -14.08 -3.14 -6.92
N VAL A 82 -13.65 -3.62 -8.08
CA VAL A 82 -14.50 -3.59 -9.28
C VAL A 82 -15.62 -4.63 -9.21
N LEU A 83 -15.42 -5.71 -8.45
CA LEU A 83 -16.34 -6.85 -8.39
C LEU A 83 -17.23 -6.87 -7.15
N ASP A 84 -16.85 -6.16 -6.08
CA ASP A 84 -17.50 -6.22 -4.78
C ASP A 84 -17.84 -4.82 -4.25
N SER A 85 -18.78 -4.74 -3.30
CA SER A 85 -19.22 -3.47 -2.71
C SER A 85 -18.12 -2.83 -1.85
N SER A 86 -17.90 -1.52 -1.99
CA SER A 86 -16.84 -0.74 -1.32
C SER A 86 -16.75 -0.93 0.22
N GLU A 87 -17.81 -1.42 0.85
CA GLU A 87 -17.94 -1.56 2.30
C GLU A 87 -17.08 -2.70 2.88
N ILE A 88 -16.97 -3.83 2.17
CA ILE A 88 -16.12 -4.98 2.55
C ILE A 88 -14.63 -4.61 2.47
N ILE A 89 -14.28 -3.77 1.50
CA ILE A 89 -12.89 -3.39 1.26
C ILE A 89 -12.45 -2.32 2.25
N SER A 90 -13.32 -1.37 2.59
CA SER A 90 -13.03 -0.40 3.66
C SER A 90 -12.75 -1.11 4.97
N THR A 91 -13.61 -2.04 5.37
CA THR A 91 -13.42 -2.81 6.61
C THR A 91 -12.15 -3.66 6.56
N THR A 92 -11.84 -4.32 5.44
CA THR A 92 -10.61 -5.11 5.30
C THR A 92 -9.34 -4.27 5.33
N ILE A 93 -9.36 -3.07 4.75
CA ILE A 93 -8.24 -2.13 4.83
C ILE A 93 -8.05 -1.62 6.25
N ASP A 94 -9.13 -1.40 7.00
CA ASP A 94 -9.05 -0.95 8.40
C ASP A 94 -8.46 -2.01 9.34
N TRP A 95 -8.53 -3.30 8.98
CA TRP A 95 -7.92 -4.42 9.73
C TRP A 95 -6.43 -4.65 9.41
N LEU A 96 -5.93 -4.16 8.27
CA LEU A 96 -4.53 -4.30 7.82
C LEU A 96 -3.61 -3.21 8.37
#